data_AF-A0A1F9Z3H1-F1
#
_entry.id   AF-A0A1F9Z3H1-F1
#
_cell.length_a   1.000
_cell.length_b   1.000
_cell.length_c   1.000
_cell.angle_alpha   90.00
_cell.angle_beta   90.00
_cell.angle_gamma   90.00
#
_symmetry.space_group_name_H-M   'P 1'
#
loop_
_entity.id
_entity.type
_entity.pdbx_description
1 polymer ?
#
loop_
_entity_poly.entity_id
_entity_poly.type
_entity_poly.pdbx_seq_one_letter_code
_entity_poly.pdbx_strand_id
1 'polypeptide(L)'
;MGEPVPLPLGLRLLMAIVIGVSVPEGLALLLGPESWYTVIWGWSLTPMTARFTAGLYLTVALGFVLAWRRNTWEAARIPLAMLWSFAGIALASAMYVIAYAPGVIKLDRPFTYVWFFLYIVSVAGGLYYHLVYPRKFGAKPF
;
A
#
# COMPACT_ATOMS: atom_id res chain seq x y z
N MET A 1 13.59 12.98 -25.41
CA MET A 1 12.97 12.26 -24.27
C MET A 1 11.85 13.14 -23.75
N GLY A 2 10.62 12.63 -23.57
CA GLY A 2 9.50 13.46 -23.07
C GLY A 2 9.80 14.02 -21.68
N GLU A 3 9.29 15.21 -21.38
CA GLU A 3 9.51 15.84 -20.08
C GLU A 3 8.87 15.02 -18.94
N PRO A 4 9.56 14.87 -17.79
CA PRO A 4 9.02 14.15 -16.64
C PRO A 4 7.75 14.82 -16.12
N VAL A 5 6.71 14.03 -15.85
CA VAL A 5 5.44 14.57 -15.35
C VAL A 5 5.51 14.72 -13.84
N PRO A 6 5.28 15.92 -13.26
CA PRO A 6 5.31 16.11 -11.82
C PRO A 6 4.15 15.37 -11.13
N LEU A 7 4.39 14.91 -9.91
CA LEU A 7 3.33 14.26 -9.14
C LEU A 7 2.33 15.28 -8.57
N PRO A 8 1.02 15.02 -8.68
CA PRO A 8 0.00 15.83 -8.02
C PRO A 8 0.14 15.71 -6.51
N LEU A 9 -0.22 16.78 -5.78
CA LEU A 9 -0.11 16.85 -4.32
C LEU A 9 -0.83 15.68 -3.63
N GLY A 10 -1.99 15.25 -4.14
CA GLY A 10 -2.71 14.11 -3.58
C GLY A 10 -1.91 12.80 -3.60
N LEU A 11 -1.21 12.51 -4.70
CA LEU A 11 -0.33 11.33 -4.78
C LEU A 11 0.88 11.48 -3.86
N ARG A 12 1.41 12.70 -3.72
CA ARG A 12 2.45 12.94 -2.72
C ARG A 12 1.90 12.61 -1.36
N LEU A 13 0.86 13.27 -0.86
CA LEU A 13 0.28 12.99 0.47
C LEU A 13 0.02 11.49 0.71
N LEU A 14 -0.51 10.77 -0.28
CA LEU A 14 -0.66 9.32 -0.22
C LEU A 14 0.67 8.59 0.04
N MET A 15 1.72 8.90 -0.71
CA MET A 15 3.05 8.32 -0.51
C MET A 15 3.59 8.60 0.91
N ALA A 16 3.29 9.75 1.51
CA ALA A 16 3.79 10.13 2.84
C ALA A 16 3.08 9.33 3.91
N ILE A 17 1.78 9.14 3.74
CA ILE A 17 0.99 8.26 4.60
C ILE A 17 1.55 6.84 4.53
N VAL A 18 1.80 6.32 3.33
CA VAL A 18 2.37 4.98 3.16
C VAL A 18 3.75 4.88 3.82
N ILE A 19 4.64 5.86 3.61
CA ILE A 19 5.94 5.88 4.30
C ILE A 19 5.76 5.92 5.83
N GLY A 20 4.89 6.80 6.31
CA GLY A 20 4.63 7.01 7.74
C GLY A 20 4.02 5.80 8.44
N VAL A 21 3.28 4.95 7.73
CA VAL A 21 2.77 3.68 8.26
C VAL A 21 3.80 2.56 8.09
N SER A 22 4.39 2.44 6.91
CA SER A 22 5.24 1.30 6.58
C SER A 22 6.59 1.30 7.29
N VAL A 23 7.17 2.47 7.58
CA VAL A 23 8.44 2.54 8.30
C VAL A 23 8.29 2.06 9.75
N PRO A 24 7.37 2.60 10.57
CA PRO A 24 7.18 2.10 11.93
C PRO A 24 6.80 0.62 11.97
N GLU A 25 5.90 0.17 11.10
CA GLU A 25 5.46 -1.23 11.04
C GLU A 25 6.61 -2.17 10.67
N GLY A 26 7.37 -1.83 9.62
CA GLY A 26 8.54 -2.60 9.20
C GLY A 26 9.61 -2.65 10.28
N LEU A 27 9.90 -1.53 10.95
CA LEU A 27 10.89 -1.51 12.05
C LEU A 27 10.41 -2.31 13.26
N ALA A 28 9.12 -2.22 13.62
CA ALA A 28 8.55 -2.99 14.72
C ALA A 28 8.60 -4.50 14.45
N LEU A 29 8.36 -4.94 13.21
CA LEU A 29 8.47 -6.35 12.84
C LEU A 29 9.92 -6.84 12.70
N LEU A 30 10.86 -5.95 12.37
CA LEU A 30 12.27 -6.30 12.20
C LEU A 30 13.01 -6.40 13.53
N LEU A 31 12.75 -5.46 14.44
CA LEU A 31 13.52 -5.22 15.66
C LEU A 31 12.71 -5.39 16.95
N GLY A 32 11.39 -5.39 16.86
CA GLY A 32 10.50 -5.49 18.01
C GLY A 32 10.41 -6.92 18.58
N PRO A 33 9.93 -7.06 19.83
CA PRO A 33 9.73 -8.36 20.46
C PRO A 33 8.59 -9.14 19.80
N GLU A 34 8.68 -10.48 19.85
CA GLU A 34 7.70 -11.38 19.22
C GLU A 34 6.27 -11.22 19.76
N SER A 35 6.13 -10.75 21.01
CA SER A 35 4.84 -10.45 21.62
C SER A 35 4.06 -9.34 20.90
N TRP A 36 4.71 -8.52 20.08
CA TRP A 36 4.04 -7.47 19.31
C TRP A 36 3.39 -8.00 18.03
N TYR A 37 3.83 -9.14 17.50
CA TYR A 37 3.41 -9.58 16.15
C TYR A 37 1.90 -9.80 16.04
N THR A 38 1.29 -10.45 17.02
CA THR A 38 -0.16 -10.71 17.06
C THR A 38 -0.98 -9.44 17.27
N VAL A 39 -0.40 -8.43 17.93
CA VAL A 39 -1.05 -7.13 18.16
C VAL A 39 -1.08 -6.30 16.88
N ILE A 40 0.00 -6.36 16.09
CA ILE A 40 0.12 -5.59 14.84
C ILE A 40 -0.73 -6.22 13.72
N TRP A 41 -0.66 -7.55 13.55
CA TRP A 41 -1.24 -8.21 12.37
C TRP A 41 -2.53 -8.98 12.63
N GLY A 42 -2.96 -9.18 13.88
CA GLY A 42 -4.19 -9.91 14.19
C GLY A 42 -4.13 -11.42 13.92
N TRP A 43 -2.99 -11.93 13.43
CA TRP A 43 -2.66 -13.34 13.32
C TRP A 43 -1.21 -13.60 13.71
N SER A 44 -0.91 -14.85 14.07
CA SER A 44 0.43 -15.23 14.51
C SER A 44 1.43 -15.19 13.35
N LEU A 45 2.53 -14.49 13.55
CA LEU A 45 3.71 -14.52 12.69
C LEU A 45 4.83 -15.28 13.42
N THR A 46 5.58 -16.09 12.69
CA THR A 46 6.85 -16.61 13.21
C THR A 46 7.91 -15.51 13.09
N PRO A 47 9.04 -15.61 13.81
CA PRO A 47 10.12 -14.62 13.67
C PRO A 47 10.64 -14.50 12.24
N MET A 48 10.66 -15.61 11.50
CA MET A 48 11.05 -15.61 10.09
C MET A 48 10.04 -14.87 9.22
N THR A 49 8.75 -15.14 9.37
CA THR A 49 7.72 -14.47 8.55
C THR A 49 7.60 -12.99 8.92
N ALA A 50 7.75 -12.63 10.20
CA ALA A 50 7.78 -11.23 10.64
C ALA A 50 8.92 -10.44 9.97
N ARG A 51 10.15 -10.97 9.97
CA ARG A 51 11.31 -10.32 9.34
C ARG A 51 11.18 -10.25 7.82
N PHE A 52 10.61 -11.28 7.19
CA PHE A 52 10.30 -11.25 5.76
C PHE A 52 9.29 -10.13 5.45
N THR A 53 8.19 -10.06 6.19
CA THR A 53 7.18 -9.00 6.06
C THR A 53 7.80 -7.63 6.31
N ALA A 54 8.64 -7.48 7.33
CA ALA A 54 9.37 -6.24 7.59
C ALA A 54 10.18 -5.77 6.37
N GLY A 55 10.90 -6.68 5.71
CA GLY A 55 11.65 -6.40 4.50
C GLY A 55 10.77 -5.86 3.37
N LEU A 56 9.57 -6.41 3.19
CA LEU A 56 8.60 -5.89 2.21
C LEU A 56 8.21 -4.44 2.54
N TYR A 57 7.80 -4.17 3.78
CA TYR A 57 7.36 -2.85 4.22
C TYR A 57 8.45 -1.79 4.10
N LEU A 58 9.68 -2.12 4.53
CA LEU A 58 10.81 -1.20 4.44
C LEU A 58 11.23 -0.94 2.99
N THR A 59 11.15 -1.95 2.12
CA THR A 59 11.43 -1.79 0.68
C THR A 59 10.38 -0.92 0.00
N VAL A 60 9.10 -1.12 0.32
CA VAL A 60 7.99 -0.27 -0.15
C VAL A 60 8.23 1.18 0.27
N ALA A 61 8.52 1.41 1.56
CA ALA A 61 8.80 2.74 2.09
C ALA A 61 10.00 3.38 1.40
N LEU A 62 11.09 2.65 1.21
CA LEU A 62 12.29 3.14 0.51
C LEU A 62 11.95 3.55 -0.93
N GLY A 63 11.20 2.72 -1.66
CA GLY A 63 10.73 3.03 -3.01
C GLY A 63 9.93 4.34 -3.05
N PHE A 64 9.01 4.52 -2.11
CA PHE A 64 8.24 5.75 -2.00
C PHE A 64 9.06 6.97 -1.58
N VAL A 65 10.04 6.83 -0.68
CA VAL A 65 10.96 7.94 -0.32
C VAL A 65 11.77 8.39 -1.53
N LEU A 66 12.31 7.45 -2.30
CA LEU A 66 13.08 7.77 -3.50
C LEU A 66 12.21 8.44 -4.57
N ALA A 67 11.00 7.92 -4.78
CA ALA A 67 10.02 8.51 -5.70
C ALA A 67 9.58 9.91 -5.24
N TRP A 68 9.36 10.11 -3.94
CA TRP A 68 8.97 11.39 -3.37
C TRP A 68 10.03 12.46 -3.62
N ARG A 69 11.32 12.10 -3.41
CA ARG A 69 12.45 13.02 -3.62
C ARG A 69 12.58 13.44 -5.07
N ARG A 70 12.33 12.54 -6.01
CA ARG A 70 12.36 12.85 -7.46
C ARG A 70 11.14 13.63 -7.92
N ASN A 71 9.99 13.42 -7.28
CA ASN A 71 8.73 14.12 -7.56
C ASN A 71 8.25 13.99 -9.03
N THR A 72 8.54 12.85 -9.66
CA THR A 72 8.12 12.55 -11.04
C THR A 72 7.32 11.26 -11.09
N TRP A 73 6.37 11.21 -12.03
CA TRP A 73 5.57 10.03 -12.30
C TRP A 73 6.44 8.80 -12.62
N GLU A 74 7.49 8.98 -13.43
CA GLU A 74 8.40 7.91 -13.85
C GLU A 74 9.09 7.23 -12.66
N ALA A 75 9.41 8.00 -11.62
CA ALA A 75 10.01 7.47 -10.40
C ALA A 75 8.97 6.77 -9.49
N ALA A 76 7.71 7.19 -9.54
CA ALA A 76 6.66 6.71 -8.64
C ALA A 76 5.79 5.57 -9.22
N ARG A 77 5.75 5.41 -10.54
CA ARG A 77 4.84 4.46 -11.21
C ARG A 77 4.96 3.02 -10.70
N ILE A 78 6.18 2.54 -10.43
CA ILE A 78 6.41 1.17 -9.95
C ILE A 78 5.94 1.01 -8.49
N PRO A 79 6.39 1.82 -7.51
CA PRO A 79 5.84 1.78 -6.16
C PRO A 79 4.32 1.94 -6.10
N LEU A 80 3.75 2.85 -6.90
CA LEU A 80 2.31 3.07 -6.97
C LEU A 80 1.56 1.86 -7.55
N ALA A 81 2.07 1.25 -8.62
CA ALA A 81 1.50 0.02 -9.18
C ALA A 81 1.49 -1.13 -8.16
N MET A 82 2.55 -1.26 -7.37
CA MET A 82 2.63 -2.25 -6.29
C MET A 82 1.60 -1.97 -5.20
N LEU A 83 1.47 -0.71 -4.74
CA LEU A 83 0.46 -0.29 -3.76
C LEU A 83 -0.96 -0.63 -4.23
N TRP A 84 -1.28 -0.33 -5.49
CA TRP A 84 -2.62 -0.57 -6.03
C TRP A 84 -2.90 -2.05 -6.28
N SER A 85 -1.88 -2.81 -6.69
CA SER A 85 -1.98 -4.28 -6.81
C SER A 85 -2.27 -4.92 -5.44
N PHE A 86 -1.54 -4.50 -4.40
CA PHE A 86 -1.77 -4.97 -3.04
C PHE A 86 -3.18 -4.64 -2.55
N ALA A 87 -3.63 -3.38 -2.73
CA ALA A 87 -4.98 -2.98 -2.35
C ALA A 87 -6.07 -3.79 -3.07
N GLY A 88 -5.86 -4.10 -4.36
CA GLY A 88 -6.76 -4.94 -5.15
C GLY A 88 -6.85 -6.37 -4.62
N ILE A 89 -5.70 -6.99 -4.34
CA ILE A 89 -5.64 -8.34 -3.77
C ILE A 89 -6.28 -8.36 -2.38
N ALA A 90 -5.94 -7.41 -1.51
CA ALA A 90 -6.51 -7.31 -0.16
C ALA A 90 -8.03 -7.14 -0.19
N LEU A 91 -8.55 -6.30 -1.09
CA LEU A 91 -10.00 -6.12 -1.27
C LEU A 91 -10.66 -7.41 -1.77
N ALA A 92 -10.10 -8.05 -2.80
CA ALA A 92 -10.64 -9.31 -3.33
C ALA A 92 -10.64 -10.43 -2.29
N SER A 93 -9.54 -10.58 -1.54
CA SER A 93 -9.44 -11.53 -0.43
C SER A 93 -10.48 -11.24 0.65
N ALA A 94 -10.66 -9.97 1.03
CA ALA A 94 -11.64 -9.61 2.04
C ALA A 94 -13.08 -9.92 1.59
N MET A 95 -13.42 -9.63 0.33
CA MET A 95 -14.73 -10.00 -0.25
C MET A 95 -14.94 -11.51 -0.28
N TYR A 96 -13.91 -12.29 -0.64
CA TYR A 96 -13.95 -13.75 -0.61
C TYR A 96 -14.18 -14.26 0.82
N VAL A 97 -13.45 -13.75 1.81
CA VAL A 97 -13.61 -14.14 3.21
C VAL A 97 -15.00 -13.80 3.75
N ILE A 98 -15.56 -12.64 3.39
CA ILE A 98 -16.95 -12.29 3.75
C ILE A 98 -17.95 -13.31 3.19
N ALA A 99 -17.77 -13.74 1.95
CA ALA A 99 -18.69 -14.65 1.28
C ALA A 99 -18.58 -16.10 1.77
N TYR A 100 -17.37 -16.58 2.07
CA TYR A 100 -17.11 -18.02 2.29
C TYR A 100 -16.60 -18.39 3.69
N ALA A 101 -16.22 -17.40 4.52
CA ALA A 101 -15.77 -17.61 5.90
C ALA A 101 -16.34 -16.54 6.83
N PRO A 102 -17.69 -16.48 6.97
CA PRO A 102 -18.34 -15.45 7.76
C PRO A 102 -17.86 -15.49 9.22
N GLY A 103 -17.59 -14.32 9.79
CA GLY A 103 -17.13 -14.17 11.17
C GLY A 103 -15.61 -14.05 11.37
N VAL A 104 -14.81 -14.31 10.33
CA VAL A 104 -13.36 -14.04 10.33
C VAL A 104 -13.10 -12.53 10.28
N ILE A 105 -13.71 -11.83 9.33
CA ILE A 105 -13.70 -10.36 9.29
C ILE A 105 -14.78 -9.83 10.22
N LYS A 106 -14.37 -8.98 11.17
CA LYS A 106 -15.25 -8.34 12.16
C LYS A 106 -15.90 -7.08 11.58
N LEU A 107 -17.04 -7.26 10.92
CA LEU A 107 -17.82 -6.17 10.31
C LEU A 107 -18.49 -5.25 11.34
N ASP A 108 -18.61 -5.70 12.59
CA ASP A 108 -19.08 -4.90 13.72
C ASP A 108 -18.08 -3.79 14.13
N ARG A 109 -16.82 -3.91 13.72
CA ARG A 109 -15.78 -2.93 14.06
C ARG A 109 -15.77 -1.77 13.05
N PRO A 110 -15.98 -0.52 13.50
CA PRO A 110 -15.98 0.65 12.60
C PRO A 110 -14.68 0.80 11.82
N PHE A 111 -13.56 0.41 12.42
CA PHE A 111 -12.23 0.50 11.80
C PHE A 111 -12.06 -0.44 10.58
N THR A 112 -12.84 -1.52 10.49
CA THR A 112 -12.85 -2.41 9.32
C THR A 112 -13.26 -1.66 8.05
N TYR A 113 -14.23 -0.73 8.17
CA TYR A 113 -14.71 0.07 7.04
C TYR A 113 -13.69 1.10 6.56
N VAL A 114 -12.81 1.58 7.45
CA VAL A 114 -11.69 2.45 7.07
C VAL A 114 -10.78 1.71 6.09
N TRP A 115 -10.46 0.44 6.37
CA TRP A 115 -9.65 -0.37 5.47
C TRP A 115 -10.34 -0.63 4.13
N PHE A 116 -11.63 -0.97 4.13
CA PHE A 116 -12.37 -1.11 2.87
C PHE A 116 -12.37 0.16 2.04
N PHE A 117 -12.62 1.31 2.66
CA PHE A 117 -12.57 2.60 1.99
C PHE A 117 -11.19 2.86 1.37
N LEU A 118 -10.11 2.64 2.14
CA LEU A 118 -8.75 2.82 1.65
C LEU A 118 -8.42 1.90 0.48
N TYR A 119 -8.83 0.63 0.54
CA TYR A 119 -8.61 -0.31 -0.57
C TYR A 119 -9.41 0.06 -1.81
N ILE A 120 -10.69 0.42 -1.66
CA ILE A 120 -11.55 0.83 -2.78
C ILE A 120 -10.98 2.08 -3.46
N VAL A 121 -10.65 3.11 -2.69
CA VAL A 121 -10.07 4.35 -3.21
C VAL A 121 -8.71 4.10 -3.86
N SER A 122 -7.89 3.20 -3.30
CA SER A 122 -6.60 2.83 -3.88
C SER A 122 -6.76 2.10 -5.21
N VAL A 123 -7.71 1.16 -5.32
CA VAL A 123 -7.99 0.46 -6.58
C VAL A 123 -8.53 1.43 -7.64
N ALA A 124 -9.51 2.26 -7.27
CA ALA A 124 -10.07 3.27 -8.17
C ALA A 124 -9.01 4.27 -8.63
N GLY A 125 -8.17 4.75 -7.70
CA GLY A 125 -7.02 5.59 -7.99
C GLY A 125 -6.05 4.90 -8.93
N GLY A 126 -5.72 3.64 -8.69
CA GLY A 126 -4.81 2.89 -9.54
C GLY A 126 -5.29 2.70 -10.97
N LEU A 127 -6.58 2.41 -11.14
CA LEU A 127 -7.21 2.35 -12.46
C LEU A 127 -7.15 3.71 -13.17
N TYR A 128 -7.48 4.81 -12.47
CA TYR A 128 -7.41 6.15 -13.03
C TYR A 128 -5.97 6.51 -13.46
N TYR A 129 -5.00 6.30 -12.58
CA TYR A 129 -3.63 6.70 -12.81
C TYR A 129 -2.87 5.81 -13.79
N HIS A 130 -3.32 4.57 -14.04
CA HIS A 130 -2.76 3.72 -15.09
C HIS A 130 -3.45 3.89 -16.45
N LEU A 131 -4.76 4.15 -16.48
CA LEU A 131 -5.53 4.12 -17.73
C LEU A 131 -5.83 5.51 -18.29
N VAL A 132 -6.02 6.51 -17.43
CA VAL A 132 -6.50 7.85 -17.80
C VAL A 132 -5.38 8.90 -17.69
N TYR A 133 -4.68 8.93 -16.56
CA TYR A 133 -3.63 9.93 -16.30
C TYR A 133 -2.51 9.95 -17.36
N PRO A 134 -1.96 8.81 -17.82
CA PRO A 134 -0.89 8.78 -18.83
C PRO A 134 -1.35 9.38 -20.16
N ARG A 135 -2.60 9.09 -20.55
CA ARG A 135 -3.20 9.57 -21.81
C ARG A 135 -3.52 11.07 -21.75
N LYS A 136 -3.89 11.58 -20.58
CA LYS A 136 -4.29 12.98 -20.39
C LYS A 136 -3.10 13.93 -20.23
N PHE A 137 -2.01 13.47 -19.62
CA PHE A 137 -0.88 14.34 -19.24
C PHE A 137 0.47 13.91 -19.86
N GLY A 138 0.46 12.98 -20.82
CA GLY A 138 1.68 12.52 -21.51
C GLY A 138 2.62 11.66 -20.66
N ALA A 139 2.15 11.18 -19.51
CA ALA A 139 2.93 10.32 -18.63
C ALA A 139 3.12 8.93 -19.28
N LYS A 140 4.24 8.25 -19.02
CA LYS A 140 4.45 6.88 -19.52
C LYS A 140 3.68 5.87 -18.66
N PRO A 141 2.90 4.95 -19.26
CA PRO A 141 2.16 3.95 -18.50
C PRO A 141 3.06 2.88 -17.84
N PHE A 142 4.29 2.69 -18.36
CA PHE A 142 5.26 1.69 -17.89
C PHE A 142 6.69 2.19 -17.93
#